data_AF-A0A8J6VTN5-F1
#
_entry.id   AF-A0A8J6VTN5-F1
#
_cell.length_a   1.000
_cell.length_b   1.000
_cell.length_c   1.000
_cell.angle_alpha   90.00
_cell.angle_beta   90.00
_cell.angle_gamma   90.00
#
_symmetry.space_group_name_H-M   'P 1'
#
loop_
_entity.id
_entity.type
_entity.pdbx_description
1 polymer ?
#
loop_
_entity_poly.entity_id
_entity_poly.type
_entity_poly.pdbx_seq_one_letter_code
_entity_poly.pdbx_strand_id
1 'polypeptide(L)'
;MNRLFALAVAITLIAPAPLLAQTNLSGTVLSTGDGDTLRVQMNGKPVTVRLVCVDAPEATQVGGKEAAARLSQFLPKNQSVQLRVVEQDRYGRTVAEVFKDGQSVNLQMVQEGRAVVYQQYLSGCAATKDHYLQAEAKAKQRKLAFWSQANPIMPWDFRAGKRGTSNPAPAVNWPTTPQPAAQTSNCSSAYPGVCIPPGPPDLDCGDISERRFQVVAPDPHGFDRDNDGVGCES
;
A
#
# COMPACT_ATOMS: atom_id res chain seq x y z
N MET A 1 57.65 35.65 -38.02
CA MET A 1 57.10 34.39 -37.47
C MET A 1 56.29 34.72 -36.23
N ASN A 2 54.96 34.81 -36.32
CA ASN A 2 54.07 34.82 -35.14
C ASN A 2 52.73 34.22 -35.57
N ARG A 3 52.41 33.03 -35.05
CA ARG A 3 51.18 32.29 -35.37
C ARG A 3 50.09 32.72 -34.39
N LEU A 4 49.09 33.44 -34.88
CA LEU A 4 47.85 33.72 -34.15
C LEU A 4 46.99 32.45 -34.14
N PHE A 5 46.81 31.85 -32.96
CA PHE A 5 45.82 30.79 -32.74
C PHE A 5 44.45 31.45 -32.47
N ALA A 6 43.53 31.34 -33.42
CA ALA A 6 42.13 31.71 -33.21
C ALA A 6 41.43 30.59 -32.44
N LEU A 7 41.05 30.83 -31.17
CA LEU A 7 40.13 29.96 -30.44
C LEU A 7 38.71 30.17 -30.96
N ALA A 8 38.17 29.17 -31.67
CA ALA A 8 36.75 29.11 -31.98
C ALA A 8 35.98 28.64 -30.75
N VAL A 9 35.23 29.53 -30.11
CA VAL A 9 34.28 29.17 -29.04
C VAL A 9 33.05 28.55 -29.70
N ALA A 10 32.95 27.22 -29.65
CA ALA A 10 31.76 26.51 -30.11
C ALA A 10 30.62 26.71 -29.10
N ILE A 11 29.68 27.61 -29.41
CA ILE A 11 28.44 27.77 -28.65
C ILE A 11 27.53 26.58 -28.99
N THR A 12 27.54 25.55 -28.15
CA THR A 12 26.59 24.44 -28.26
C THR A 12 25.22 24.92 -27.80
N LEU A 13 24.28 25.10 -28.74
CA LEU A 13 22.86 25.25 -28.43
C LEU A 13 22.38 23.96 -27.72
N ILE A 14 22.22 24.01 -26.41
CA ILE A 14 21.53 22.97 -25.65
C ILE A 14 20.03 23.19 -25.92
N ALA A 15 19.46 22.43 -26.85
CA ALA A 15 18.02 22.41 -27.04
C ALA A 15 17.36 21.82 -25.77
N PRO A 16 16.38 22.50 -25.15
CA PRO A 16 15.67 21.95 -24.02
C PRO A 16 14.91 20.70 -24.47
N ALA A 17 15.14 19.57 -23.82
CA ALA A 17 14.38 18.35 -24.05
C ALA A 17 12.89 18.63 -23.74
N PRO A 18 11.95 18.20 -24.60
CA PRO A 18 10.53 18.38 -24.31
C PRO A 18 10.19 17.58 -23.05
N LEU A 19 9.76 18.29 -22.01
CA LEU A 19 9.22 17.68 -20.81
C LEU A 19 7.86 17.07 -21.18
N LEU A 20 7.80 15.75 -21.34
CA LEU A 20 6.52 15.06 -21.52
C LEU A 20 5.70 15.25 -20.24
N ALA A 21 4.72 16.15 -20.29
CA ALA A 21 3.76 16.32 -19.21
C ALA A 21 3.01 14.99 -19.02
N GLN A 22 3.20 14.33 -17.87
CA GLN A 22 2.35 13.22 -17.48
C GLN A 22 0.90 13.74 -17.43
N THR A 23 0.06 13.22 -18.31
CA THR A 23 -1.34 13.62 -18.39
C THR A 23 -2.09 13.00 -17.21
N ASN A 24 -2.32 13.81 -16.18
CA ASN A 24 -3.25 13.44 -15.13
C ASN A 24 -4.67 13.51 -15.73
N LEU A 25 -5.29 12.35 -15.93
CA LEU A 25 -6.67 12.27 -16.37
C LEU A 25 -7.57 12.20 -15.15
N SER A 26 -8.70 12.90 -15.19
CA SER A 26 -9.71 12.81 -14.15
C SER A 26 -10.81 11.82 -14.54
N GLY A 27 -11.41 11.18 -13.55
CA GLY A 27 -12.56 10.32 -13.77
C GLY A 27 -13.37 10.09 -12.49
N THR A 28 -14.53 9.45 -12.66
CA THR A 28 -15.44 9.12 -11.57
C THR A 28 -15.53 7.61 -11.41
N VAL A 29 -15.33 7.09 -10.20
CA VAL A 29 -15.40 5.65 -9.91
C VAL A 29 -16.81 5.12 -10.16
N LEU A 30 -16.93 4.11 -11.01
CA LEU A 30 -18.18 3.39 -11.26
C LEU A 30 -18.31 2.17 -10.35
N SER A 31 -17.23 1.41 -10.22
CA SER A 31 -17.15 0.21 -9.38
C SER A 31 -15.69 -0.17 -9.16
N THR A 32 -15.42 -0.86 -8.06
CA THR A 32 -14.16 -1.56 -7.79
C THR A 32 -14.32 -3.05 -8.11
N GLY A 33 -13.23 -3.72 -8.48
CA GLY A 33 -13.19 -5.15 -8.79
C GLY A 33 -12.55 -5.93 -7.63
N ASP A 34 -11.43 -6.58 -7.93
CA ASP A 34 -10.50 -7.11 -6.93
C ASP A 34 -9.72 -5.98 -6.23
N GLY A 35 -8.70 -6.32 -5.45
CA GLY A 35 -7.92 -5.35 -4.68
C GLY A 35 -7.03 -4.42 -5.50
N ASP A 36 -7.00 -4.53 -6.84
CA ASP A 36 -6.16 -3.69 -7.69
C ASP A 36 -6.78 -3.30 -9.04
N THR A 37 -8.07 -3.53 -9.20
CA THR A 37 -8.82 -3.18 -10.42
C THR A 37 -10.03 -2.33 -10.09
N LEU A 38 -10.30 -1.32 -10.93
CA LEU A 38 -11.49 -0.48 -10.84
C LEU A 38 -12.02 -0.11 -12.22
N ARG A 39 -13.29 0.29 -12.28
CA ARG A 39 -13.92 0.89 -13.46
C ARG A 39 -14.18 2.35 -13.18
N VAL A 40 -13.79 3.20 -14.11
CA VAL A 40 -13.89 4.65 -14.01
C VAL A 40 -14.62 5.19 -15.23
N GLN A 41 -15.54 6.13 -15.02
CA GLN A 41 -16.14 6.93 -16.07
C GLN A 41 -15.14 8.02 -16.49
N MET A 42 -14.67 7.97 -17.73
CA MET A 42 -13.73 8.94 -18.31
C MET A 42 -14.21 9.32 -19.71
N ASN A 43 -14.30 10.62 -20.00
CA ASN A 43 -14.74 11.12 -21.31
C ASN A 43 -16.05 10.49 -21.82
N GLY A 44 -17.02 10.30 -20.91
CA GLY A 44 -18.31 9.70 -21.25
C GLY A 44 -18.30 8.18 -21.45
N LYS A 45 -17.18 7.48 -21.24
CA LYS A 45 -17.07 6.02 -21.41
C LYS A 45 -16.54 5.32 -20.15
N PRO A 46 -17.01 4.09 -19.86
CA PRO A 46 -16.42 3.29 -18.81
C PRO A 46 -15.06 2.73 -19.26
N VAL A 47 -14.04 2.94 -18.45
CA VAL A 47 -12.67 2.45 -18.64
C VAL A 47 -12.30 1.54 -17.47
N THR A 48 -11.75 0.36 -17.76
CA THR A 48 -11.19 -0.51 -16.73
C THR A 48 -9.74 -0.11 -16.48
N VAL A 49 -9.41 0.09 -15.21
CA VAL A 49 -8.11 0.57 -14.74
C VAL A 49 -7.49 -0.49 -13.83
N ARG A 50 -6.21 -0.82 -14.07
CA ARG A 50 -5.38 -1.68 -13.22
C ARG A 50 -4.38 -0.80 -12.48
N LEU A 51 -4.30 -0.97 -11.17
CA LEU A 51 -3.34 -0.23 -10.34
C LEU A 51 -1.91 -0.63 -10.69
N VAL A 52 -1.13 0.29 -11.24
CA VAL A 52 0.27 0.03 -11.61
C VAL A 52 1.15 -0.28 -10.38
N CYS A 53 2.23 -1.02 -10.59
CA CYS A 53 3.28 -1.36 -9.61
C CYS A 53 2.88 -2.25 -8.43
N VAL A 54 1.60 -2.59 -8.31
CA VAL A 54 1.06 -3.39 -7.21
C VAL A 54 0.27 -4.58 -7.75
N ASP A 55 0.19 -5.63 -6.97
CA ASP A 55 -0.63 -6.82 -7.25
C ASP A 55 -1.39 -7.16 -5.96
N ALA A 56 -2.71 -7.19 -6.02
CA ALA A 56 -3.53 -7.60 -4.89
C ALA A 56 -3.77 -9.11 -4.94
N PRO A 57 -4.02 -9.77 -3.80
CA PRO A 57 -4.48 -11.15 -3.80
C PRO A 57 -5.77 -11.29 -4.61
N GLU A 58 -5.85 -12.35 -5.42
CA GLU A 58 -7.04 -12.63 -6.23
C GLU A 58 -8.27 -12.83 -5.33
N ALA A 59 -9.48 -12.59 -5.83
CA ALA A 59 -10.70 -12.66 -5.01
C ALA A 59 -10.91 -14.01 -4.29
N THR A 60 -10.36 -15.10 -4.84
CA THR A 60 -10.41 -16.46 -4.27
C THR A 60 -9.17 -16.83 -3.45
N GLN A 61 -8.16 -15.97 -3.43
CA GLN A 61 -6.95 -16.10 -2.63
C GLN A 61 -7.19 -15.54 -1.22
N VAL A 62 -6.46 -16.09 -0.24
CA VAL A 62 -6.48 -15.57 1.14
C VAL A 62 -6.11 -14.08 1.13
N GLY A 63 -6.95 -13.25 1.75
CA GLY A 63 -6.80 -11.79 1.79
C GLY A 63 -7.41 -11.03 0.61
N GLY A 64 -7.89 -11.71 -0.44
CA GLY A 64 -8.38 -11.06 -1.66
C GLY A 64 -9.71 -10.33 -1.48
N LYS A 65 -10.63 -10.89 -0.71
CA LYS A 65 -11.91 -10.23 -0.40
C LYS A 65 -11.70 -8.97 0.43
N GLU A 66 -10.77 -9.03 1.39
CA GLU A 66 -10.42 -7.91 2.25
C GLU A 66 -9.68 -6.82 1.46
N ALA A 67 -8.83 -7.19 0.51
CA ALA A 67 -8.19 -6.24 -0.40
C ALA A 67 -9.22 -5.52 -1.29
N ALA A 68 -10.16 -6.27 -1.90
CA ALA A 68 -11.25 -5.70 -2.69
C ALA A 68 -12.14 -4.77 -1.86
N ALA A 69 -12.50 -5.18 -0.64
CA ALA A 69 -13.28 -4.36 0.28
C ALA A 69 -12.53 -3.07 0.64
N ARG A 70 -11.22 -3.14 0.88
CA ARG A 70 -10.42 -1.96 1.23
C ARG A 70 -10.30 -0.99 0.07
N LEU A 71 -10.07 -1.48 -1.15
CA LEU A 71 -10.07 -0.62 -2.34
C LEU A 71 -11.42 0.09 -2.51
N SER A 72 -12.53 -0.63 -2.27
CA SER A 72 -13.89 -0.06 -2.32
C SER A 72 -14.13 1.02 -1.26
N GLN A 73 -13.51 0.90 -0.08
CA GLN A 73 -13.58 1.92 0.97
C GLN A 73 -12.78 3.18 0.60
N PHE A 74 -11.60 3.01 -0.01
CA PHE A 74 -10.85 4.15 -0.52
C PHE A 74 -11.56 4.86 -1.66
N LEU A 75 -12.15 4.06 -2.56
CA LEU A 75 -12.74 4.50 -3.81
C LEU A 75 -14.22 4.07 -3.90
N PRO A 76 -15.10 4.68 -3.10
CA PRO A 76 -16.53 4.40 -3.19
C PRO A 76 -17.08 4.83 -4.55
N LYS A 77 -18.23 4.27 -4.92
CA LYS A 77 -18.95 4.67 -6.14
C LYS A 77 -19.19 6.20 -6.14
N ASN A 78 -19.02 6.81 -7.31
CA ASN A 78 -19.07 8.25 -7.56
C ASN A 78 -17.90 9.06 -6.98
N GLN A 79 -16.87 8.42 -6.41
CA GLN A 79 -15.65 9.11 -5.99
C GLN A 79 -14.92 9.71 -7.21
N SER A 80 -14.52 10.99 -7.11
CA SER A 80 -13.62 11.62 -8.08
C SER A 80 -12.19 11.16 -7.83
N VAL A 81 -11.48 10.81 -8.91
CA VAL A 81 -10.10 10.34 -8.88
C VAL A 81 -9.27 11.00 -9.98
N GLN A 82 -7.97 11.11 -9.73
CA GLN A 82 -6.97 11.45 -10.75
C GLN A 82 -6.16 10.21 -11.09
N LEU A 83 -5.83 10.04 -12.37
CA LEU A 83 -5.09 8.91 -12.89
C LEU A 83 -3.82 9.43 -13.56
N ARG A 84 -2.68 8.97 -13.06
CA ARG A 84 -1.41 9.06 -13.77
C ARG A 84 -1.26 7.80 -14.62
N VAL A 85 -1.61 7.91 -15.90
CA VAL A 85 -1.57 6.78 -16.83
C VAL A 85 -0.12 6.47 -17.20
N VAL A 86 0.22 5.18 -17.17
CA VAL A 86 1.53 4.66 -17.56
C VAL A 86 1.46 4.05 -18.95
N GLU A 87 0.49 3.16 -19.17
CA GLU A 87 0.30 2.46 -20.44
C GLU A 87 -1.13 1.93 -20.59
N GLN A 88 -1.41 1.33 -21.74
CA GLN A 88 -2.55 0.46 -21.92
C GLN A 88 -2.03 -0.97 -22.12
N ASP A 89 -2.55 -1.92 -21.34
CA ASP A 89 -2.09 -3.30 -21.44
C ASP A 89 -2.71 -4.03 -22.64
N ARG A 90 -2.19 -5.24 -22.90
CA ARG A 90 -2.67 -6.11 -23.99
C ARG A 90 -4.15 -6.53 -23.89
N TYR A 91 -4.77 -6.36 -22.73
CA TYR A 91 -6.18 -6.68 -22.48
C TYR A 91 -7.08 -5.43 -22.64
N GLY A 92 -6.50 -4.29 -23.03
CA GLY A 92 -7.19 -3.03 -23.21
C GLY A 92 -7.43 -2.25 -21.92
N ARG A 93 -6.88 -2.68 -20.78
CA ARG A 93 -7.01 -1.96 -19.50
C ARG A 93 -6.03 -0.80 -19.47
N THR A 94 -6.46 0.31 -18.88
CA THR A 94 -5.56 1.42 -18.56
C THR A 94 -4.75 1.05 -17.33
N VAL A 95 -3.42 1.10 -17.41
CA VAL A 95 -2.52 0.85 -16.29
C VAL A 95 -2.10 2.20 -15.71
N ALA A 96 -2.45 2.46 -14.46
CA ALA A 96 -2.28 3.79 -13.87
C ALA A 96 -2.03 3.77 -12.36
N GLU A 97 -1.38 4.83 -11.89
CA GLU A 97 -1.41 5.20 -10.47
C GLU A 97 -2.66 6.05 -10.21
N VAL A 98 -3.47 5.64 -9.24
CA VAL A 98 -4.76 6.29 -8.92
C VAL A 98 -4.63 7.11 -7.66
N PHE A 99 -5.08 8.36 -7.75
CA PHE A 99 -5.04 9.32 -6.66
C PHE A 99 -6.45 9.73 -6.26
N LYS A 100 -6.66 9.79 -4.94
CA LYS A 100 -7.82 10.43 -4.31
C LYS A 100 -7.29 11.55 -3.42
N ASP A 101 -7.79 12.77 -3.60
CA ASP A 101 -7.41 13.94 -2.81
C ASP A 101 -5.88 14.14 -2.73
N GLY A 102 -5.17 13.84 -3.84
CA GLY A 102 -3.71 13.94 -3.94
C GLY A 102 -2.93 12.76 -3.34
N GLN A 103 -3.59 11.79 -2.71
CA GLN A 103 -2.96 10.61 -2.12
C GLN A 103 -3.04 9.40 -3.05
N SER A 104 -1.92 8.67 -3.21
CA SER A 104 -1.84 7.46 -4.02
C SER A 104 -2.54 6.29 -3.34
N VAL A 105 -3.63 5.81 -3.92
CA VAL A 105 -4.39 4.65 -3.43
C VAL A 105 -3.55 3.38 -3.60
N ASN A 106 -2.80 3.27 -4.71
CA ASN A 106 -1.88 2.16 -4.95
C ASN A 106 -0.88 2.00 -3.78
N LEU A 107 -0.26 3.11 -3.35
CA LEU A 107 0.70 3.10 -2.25
C LEU A 107 0.02 2.76 -0.92
N GLN A 108 -1.18 3.31 -0.65
CA GLN A 108 -1.95 2.99 0.56
C GLN A 108 -2.29 1.50 0.65
N MET A 109 -2.66 0.87 -0.47
CA MET A 109 -2.92 -0.57 -0.51
C MET A 109 -1.68 -1.40 -0.13
N VAL A 110 -0.48 -0.95 -0.50
CA VAL A 110 0.79 -1.60 -0.09
C VAL A 110 1.12 -1.32 1.37
N GLN A 111 0.93 -0.07 1.83
CA GLN A 111 1.16 0.31 3.23
C GLN A 111 0.33 -0.52 4.21
N GLU A 112 -0.89 -0.89 3.81
CA GLU A 112 -1.78 -1.73 4.62
C GLU A 112 -1.63 -3.23 4.37
N GLY A 113 -0.67 -3.65 3.52
CA GLY A 113 -0.46 -5.05 3.15
C GLY A 113 -1.64 -5.67 2.38
N ARG A 114 -2.51 -4.86 1.78
CA ARG A 114 -3.65 -5.29 0.96
C ARG A 114 -3.27 -5.53 -0.50
N ALA A 115 -2.12 -5.00 -0.91
CA ALA A 115 -1.45 -5.35 -2.15
C ALA A 115 0.05 -5.54 -1.88
N VAL A 116 0.71 -6.29 -2.76
CA VAL A 116 2.16 -6.50 -2.76
C VAL A 116 2.80 -5.71 -3.90
N VAL A 117 4.08 -5.39 -3.77
CA VAL A 117 4.83 -4.70 -4.81
C VAL A 117 5.14 -5.66 -5.95
N TYR A 118 4.74 -5.28 -7.16
CA TYR A 118 4.99 -6.09 -8.34
C TYR A 118 6.31 -5.67 -8.99
N GLN A 119 7.41 -6.27 -8.51
CA GLN A 119 8.77 -5.83 -8.85
C GLN A 119 9.05 -5.67 -10.34
N GLN A 120 8.53 -6.58 -11.18
CA GLN A 120 8.77 -6.54 -12.64
C GLN A 120 8.10 -5.34 -13.35
N TYR A 121 7.13 -4.69 -12.71
CA TYR A 121 6.42 -3.52 -13.25
C TYR A 121 6.70 -2.22 -12.48
N LEU A 122 7.69 -2.21 -11.56
CA LEU A 122 8.07 -1.02 -10.81
C LEU A 122 8.61 0.13 -11.67
N SER A 123 9.04 -0.14 -12.90
CA SER A 123 9.44 0.91 -13.85
C SER A 123 8.29 1.89 -14.15
N GLY A 124 7.04 1.44 -14.07
CA GLY A 124 5.85 2.29 -14.17
C GLY A 124 5.70 3.31 -13.04
N CYS A 125 6.44 3.13 -11.93
CA CYS A 125 6.48 4.03 -10.78
C CYS A 125 7.91 4.48 -10.45
N ALA A 126 8.77 4.65 -11.46
CA ALA A 126 10.19 4.93 -11.23
C ALA A 126 10.44 6.09 -10.25
N ALA A 127 9.64 7.17 -10.34
CA ALA A 127 9.76 8.34 -9.47
C ALA A 127 9.36 8.08 -8.00
N THR A 128 8.54 7.06 -7.73
CA THR A 128 8.00 6.74 -6.40
C THR A 128 8.37 5.33 -5.93
N LYS A 129 9.24 4.63 -6.67
CA LYS A 129 9.64 3.23 -6.44
C LYS A 129 10.05 2.97 -4.99
N ASP A 130 10.87 3.86 -4.43
CA ASP A 130 11.38 3.67 -3.07
C ASP A 130 10.27 3.77 -2.02
N HIS A 131 9.23 4.59 -2.25
CA HIS A 131 8.06 4.64 -1.36
C HIS A 131 7.31 3.31 -1.33
N TYR A 132 7.13 2.65 -2.49
CA TYR A 132 6.49 1.34 -2.58
C TYR A 132 7.31 0.27 -1.86
N LEU A 133 8.63 0.22 -2.11
CA LEU A 133 9.51 -0.76 -1.46
C LEU A 133 9.56 -0.57 0.05
N GLN A 134 9.67 0.67 0.53
CA GLN A 134 9.64 0.98 1.95
C GLN A 134 8.29 0.65 2.59
N ALA A 135 7.18 0.95 1.91
CA ALA A 135 5.84 0.60 2.38
C ALA A 135 5.67 -0.92 2.52
N GLU A 136 6.12 -1.70 1.53
CA GLU A 136 6.04 -3.16 1.59
C GLU A 136 6.94 -3.73 2.68
N ALA A 137 8.16 -3.21 2.84
CA ALA A 137 9.06 -3.64 3.91
C ALA A 137 8.44 -3.41 5.30
N LYS A 138 7.80 -2.26 5.51
CA LYS A 138 7.05 -1.95 6.75
C LYS A 138 5.85 -2.88 6.94
N ALA A 139 5.07 -3.13 5.90
CA ALA A 139 3.93 -4.04 5.96
C ALA A 139 4.34 -5.49 6.27
N LYS A 140 5.48 -5.94 5.72
CA LYS A 140 6.11 -7.23 6.03
C LYS A 140 6.56 -7.31 7.49
N GLN A 141 7.30 -6.32 7.96
CA GLN A 141 7.81 -6.25 9.33
C GLN A 141 6.65 -6.31 10.34
N ARG A 142 5.57 -5.58 10.06
CA ARG A 142 4.35 -5.53 10.88
C ARG A 142 3.39 -6.69 10.64
N LYS A 143 3.72 -7.62 9.75
CA LYS A 143 2.87 -8.77 9.39
C LYS A 143 1.44 -8.35 9.04
N LEU A 144 1.28 -7.27 8.27
CA LEU A 144 -0.04 -6.73 7.93
C LEU A 144 -0.70 -7.54 6.80
N ALA A 145 -1.98 -7.87 7.00
CA ALA A 145 -2.88 -8.45 6.00
C ALA A 145 -2.22 -9.59 5.19
N PHE A 146 -1.86 -9.37 3.93
CA PHE A 146 -1.22 -10.40 3.11
C PHE A 146 0.03 -11.00 3.77
N TRP A 147 0.82 -10.17 4.47
CA TRP A 147 2.06 -10.55 5.15
C TRP A 147 1.87 -11.22 6.51
N SER A 148 0.62 -11.35 7.00
CA SER A 148 0.33 -12.09 8.23
C SER A 148 0.30 -13.61 8.02
N GLN A 149 0.28 -14.04 6.76
CA GLN A 149 0.23 -15.46 6.39
C GLN A 149 1.58 -16.15 6.67
N ALA A 150 1.53 -17.39 7.13
CA ALA A 150 2.75 -18.18 7.37
C ALA A 150 3.49 -18.52 6.07
N ASN A 151 2.75 -18.89 5.02
CA ASN A 151 3.28 -19.27 3.71
C ASN A 151 2.48 -18.57 2.60
N PRO A 152 2.59 -17.24 2.45
CA PRO A 152 1.86 -16.51 1.42
C PRO A 152 2.28 -16.99 0.04
N ILE A 153 1.31 -17.29 -0.81
CA ILE A 153 1.53 -17.45 -2.26
C ILE A 153 1.39 -16.06 -2.86
N MET A 154 2.37 -15.59 -3.63
CA MET A 154 2.24 -14.28 -4.29
C MET A 154 1.10 -14.30 -5.32
N PRO A 155 0.38 -13.19 -5.58
CA PRO A 155 -0.80 -13.25 -6.44
C PRO A 155 -0.49 -13.71 -7.88
N TRP A 156 0.65 -13.29 -8.44
CA TRP A 156 1.13 -13.82 -9.73
C TRP A 156 1.43 -15.32 -9.73
N ASP A 157 1.89 -15.87 -8.61
CA ASP A 157 2.14 -17.31 -8.47
C ASP A 157 0.83 -18.09 -8.29
N PHE A 158 -0.15 -17.50 -7.59
CA PHE A 158 -1.50 -18.05 -7.46
C PHE A 158 -2.21 -18.13 -8.83
N ARG A 159 -2.12 -17.07 -9.65
CA ARG A 159 -2.60 -17.08 -11.05
C ARG A 159 -1.92 -18.14 -11.92
N ALA A 160 -0.65 -18.44 -11.65
CA ALA A 160 0.10 -19.49 -12.34
C ALA A 160 -0.19 -20.92 -11.81
N GLY A 161 -1.07 -21.07 -10.81
CA GLY A 161 -1.43 -22.36 -10.23
C GLY A 161 -0.34 -22.98 -9.34
N LYS A 162 0.66 -22.19 -8.92
CA LYS A 162 1.68 -22.68 -7.97
C LYS A 162 1.05 -22.84 -6.59
N ARG A 163 1.33 -23.96 -5.93
CA ARG A 163 0.99 -24.19 -4.52
C ARG A 163 2.16 -23.70 -3.67
N GLY A 164 1.87 -23.03 -2.56
CA GLY A 164 2.90 -22.63 -1.60
C GLY A 164 3.74 -23.82 -1.15
N THR A 165 4.99 -23.59 -0.76
CA THR A 165 5.88 -24.64 -0.26
C THR A 165 5.15 -25.43 0.83
N SER A 166 4.96 -26.71 0.59
CA SER A 166 4.07 -27.60 1.33
C SER A 166 4.43 -27.70 2.81
N ASN A 167 3.59 -27.13 3.66
CA ASN A 167 3.17 -27.74 4.92
C ASN A 167 1.70 -27.34 5.13
N PRO A 168 0.75 -28.26 5.40
CA PRO A 168 -0.63 -27.86 5.63
C PRO A 168 -0.70 -27.08 6.94
N ALA A 169 -0.94 -25.77 6.86
CA ALA A 169 -1.34 -24.98 8.02
C ALA A 169 -2.68 -25.54 8.55
N PRO A 170 -2.84 -25.71 9.87
CA PRO A 170 -4.12 -26.10 10.42
C PRO A 170 -5.16 -25.03 10.05
N ALA A 171 -6.36 -25.48 9.67
CA ALA A 171 -7.47 -24.61 9.31
C ALA A 171 -7.73 -23.59 10.43
N VAL A 172 -7.37 -22.33 10.18
CA VAL A 172 -7.74 -21.23 11.06
C VAL A 172 -9.18 -20.87 10.68
N ASN A 173 -10.11 -21.23 11.55
CA ASN A 173 -11.52 -20.90 11.40
C ASN A 173 -11.68 -19.38 11.52
N TRP A 174 -12.01 -18.73 10.41
CA TRP A 174 -12.44 -17.34 10.40
C TRP A 174 -13.81 -17.23 11.08
N PRO A 175 -13.97 -16.46 12.17
CA PRO A 175 -15.30 -16.18 12.70
C PRO A 175 -16.04 -15.24 11.73
N THR A 176 -17.10 -15.76 11.13
CA THR A 176 -18.10 -14.99 10.38
C THR A 176 -18.84 -14.05 11.37
N THR A 177 -18.96 -12.78 10.99
CA THR A 177 -19.68 -11.72 11.71
C THR A 177 -21.04 -12.12 12.30
N PRO A 178 -21.42 -11.48 13.41
CA PRO A 178 -22.69 -10.77 13.48
C PRO A 178 -22.52 -9.28 13.82
N GLN A 179 -23.40 -8.45 13.25
CA GLN A 179 -23.57 -7.01 13.53
C GLN A 179 -24.37 -6.78 14.84
N PRO A 180 -24.61 -5.52 15.30
CA PRO A 180 -23.82 -4.67 16.19
C PRO A 180 -24.42 -4.48 17.61
N ALA A 181 -23.60 -4.23 18.65
CA ALA A 181 -23.99 -3.46 19.85
C ALA A 181 -22.80 -3.18 20.80
N ALA A 182 -22.64 -1.90 21.17
CA ALA A 182 -22.19 -1.31 22.45
C ALA A 182 -20.91 -1.81 23.19
N GLN A 183 -20.05 -0.82 23.46
CA GLN A 183 -18.81 -0.74 24.24
C GLN A 183 -18.69 -1.64 25.50
N THR A 184 -17.59 -2.39 25.58
CA THR A 184 -16.87 -2.70 26.83
C THR A 184 -15.36 -2.61 26.57
N SER A 185 -14.62 -2.09 27.56
CA SER A 185 -13.25 -1.56 27.48
C SER A 185 -12.19 -2.57 26.99
N ASN A 186 -11.72 -2.36 25.75
CA ASN A 186 -10.66 -3.15 25.12
C ASN A 186 -9.27 -2.58 25.47
N CYS A 187 -8.87 -2.63 26.75
CA CYS A 187 -7.53 -2.18 27.19
C CYS A 187 -6.59 -3.39 27.33
N SER A 188 -5.33 -3.24 26.92
CA SER A 188 -4.29 -4.27 26.99
C SER A 188 -3.79 -4.47 28.42
N SER A 189 -3.67 -5.73 28.84
CA SER A 189 -3.06 -6.10 30.12
C SER A 189 -1.56 -5.84 30.20
N ALA A 190 -0.90 -5.57 29.07
CA ALA A 190 0.53 -5.25 29.01
C ALA A 190 0.87 -3.87 29.61
N TYR A 191 -0.13 -3.00 29.80
CA TYR A 191 0.04 -1.63 30.31
C TYR A 191 -0.86 -1.41 31.52
N PRO A 192 -0.56 -2.06 32.65
CA PRO A 192 -1.35 -1.88 33.86
C PRO A 192 -1.33 -0.41 34.29
N GLY A 193 -2.52 0.16 34.51
CA GLY A 193 -2.68 1.54 34.95
C GLY A 193 -2.99 2.54 33.83
N VAL A 194 -2.87 2.15 32.55
CA VAL A 194 -3.29 2.99 31.41
C VAL A 194 -4.13 2.17 30.42
N CYS A 195 -5.20 2.77 29.88
CA CYS A 195 -6.02 2.07 28.90
C CYS A 195 -5.46 2.27 27.49
N ILE A 196 -4.55 1.39 27.09
CA ILE A 196 -4.04 1.35 25.71
C ILE A 196 -4.58 0.08 25.04
N PRO A 197 -5.29 0.18 23.91
CA PRO A 197 -5.91 -0.97 23.29
C PRO A 197 -4.87 -1.97 22.76
N PRO A 198 -5.13 -3.28 22.83
CA PRO A 198 -4.22 -4.25 22.24
C PRO A 198 -4.18 -4.04 20.71
N GLY A 199 -2.98 -4.02 20.14
CA GLY A 199 -2.81 -3.86 18.70
C GLY A 199 -3.48 -4.99 17.89
N PRO A 200 -3.73 -4.78 16.59
CA PRO A 200 -3.47 -3.57 15.80
C PRO A 200 -4.54 -2.46 15.94
N PRO A 201 -4.21 -1.16 15.72
CA PRO A 201 -2.92 -0.64 15.23
C PRO A 201 -1.80 -0.70 16.28
N ASP A 202 -0.56 -0.64 15.82
CA ASP A 202 0.60 -0.50 16.70
C ASP A 202 0.78 0.98 17.05
N LEU A 203 0.73 1.33 18.33
CA LEU A 203 0.77 2.71 18.83
C LEU A 203 2.17 3.03 19.32
N ASP A 204 2.76 4.14 18.87
CA ASP A 204 4.03 4.63 19.40
C ASP A 204 3.80 5.69 20.49
N CYS A 205 4.82 6.07 21.26
CA CYS A 205 4.69 7.10 22.31
C CYS A 205 4.18 8.46 21.79
N GLY A 206 4.31 8.73 20.49
CA GLY A 206 3.75 9.92 19.84
C GLY A 206 2.24 9.86 19.61
N ASP A 207 1.65 8.65 19.62
CA ASP A 207 0.23 8.42 19.31
C ASP A 207 -0.67 8.42 20.56
N ILE A 208 -0.07 8.45 21.75
CA ILE A 208 -0.78 8.46 23.04
C ILE A 208 -0.34 9.64 23.92
N SER A 209 -1.21 10.07 24.82
CA SER A 209 -0.92 11.11 25.81
C SER A 209 -0.06 10.63 26.98
N GLU A 210 -0.01 9.32 27.22
CA GLU A 210 0.55 8.79 28.47
C GLU A 210 2.06 8.65 28.40
N ARG A 211 2.73 8.91 29.52
CA ARG A 211 4.19 8.89 29.67
C ARG A 211 4.57 8.21 30.98
N ARG A 212 5.74 7.57 31.01
CA ARG A 212 6.31 6.91 32.20
C ARG A 212 5.31 5.98 32.90
N PHE A 213 4.66 5.11 32.13
CA PHE A 213 3.72 4.12 32.67
C PHE A 213 4.35 2.74 32.72
N GLN A 214 3.81 1.87 33.57
CA GLN A 214 4.34 0.53 33.74
C GLN A 214 4.09 -0.33 32.49
N VAL A 215 5.12 -1.07 32.07
CA VAL A 215 5.04 -2.04 30.97
C VAL A 215 5.34 -3.43 31.50
N VAL A 216 4.51 -4.41 31.10
CA VAL A 216 4.65 -5.82 31.46
C VAL A 216 4.83 -6.64 30.19
N ALA A 217 5.84 -7.51 30.18
CA ALA A 217 6.12 -8.36 29.03
C ALA A 217 4.96 -9.35 28.74
N PRO A 218 4.65 -9.62 27.46
CA PRO A 218 5.27 -9.02 26.28
C PRO A 218 4.73 -7.60 26.06
N ASP A 219 5.62 -6.66 25.70
CA ASP A 219 5.29 -5.27 25.34
C ASP A 219 4.87 -5.19 23.86
N PRO A 220 3.56 -5.25 23.52
CA PRO A 220 3.14 -5.46 22.14
C PRO A 220 3.24 -4.20 21.29
N HIS A 221 3.39 -3.03 21.92
CA HIS A 221 3.61 -1.75 21.25
C HIS A 221 5.06 -1.25 21.32
N GLY A 222 5.90 -1.88 22.13
CA GLY A 222 7.30 -1.49 22.23
C GLY A 222 7.50 -0.14 22.91
N PHE A 223 6.64 0.21 23.88
CA PHE A 223 6.79 1.46 24.64
C PHE A 223 7.98 1.45 25.60
N ASP A 224 8.41 0.28 26.06
CA ASP A 224 9.58 0.05 26.93
C ASP A 224 10.72 -0.58 26.10
N ARG A 225 11.49 0.30 25.44
CA ARG A 225 12.50 -0.12 24.46
C ARG A 225 13.75 -0.72 25.12
N ASP A 226 14.08 -0.26 26.32
CA ASP A 226 15.23 -0.70 27.12
C ASP A 226 14.90 -1.82 28.12
N ASN A 227 13.64 -2.22 28.22
CA ASN A 227 13.11 -3.33 29.02
C ASN A 227 13.35 -3.17 30.53
N ASP A 228 13.24 -1.94 31.02
CA ASP A 228 13.41 -1.62 32.44
C ASP A 228 12.07 -1.66 33.22
N GLY A 229 10.96 -1.88 32.51
CA GLY A 229 9.60 -1.94 33.03
C GLY A 229 8.83 -0.62 32.90
N VAL A 230 9.41 0.40 32.27
CA VAL A 230 8.80 1.74 32.15
C VAL A 230 8.68 2.15 30.67
N GLY A 231 7.45 2.41 30.25
CA GLY A 231 7.12 2.82 28.88
C GLY A 231 7.11 4.33 28.68
N CYS A 232 7.55 4.78 27.50
CA CYS A 232 7.51 6.18 27.06
C CYS A 232 8.17 7.15 28.04
N GLU A 233 9.45 6.90 28.34
CA GLU A 233 10.25 7.73 29.25
C GLU A 233 10.83 9.00 28.61
N SER A 234 10.76 9.12 27.28
CA SER A 234 11.31 10.21 26.46
C SER A 234 10.29 11.29 26.07
#